data_AF-A0A2D4XCQ1-F1
#
_entry.id   AF-A0A2D4XCQ1-F1
#
_cell.length_a   1.000
_cell.length_b   1.000
_cell.length_c   1.000
_cell.angle_alpha   90.00
_cell.angle_beta   90.00
_cell.angle_gamma   90.00
#
_symmetry.space_group_name_H-M   'P 1'
#
loop_
_entity.id
_entity.type
_entity.pdbx_description
1 polymer ?
#
loop_
_entity_poly.entity_id
_entity_poly.type
_entity_poly.pdbx_seq_one_letter_code
_entity_poly.pdbx_strand_id
1 'polypeptide(L)'
;MLKRVFKKPTRLGLFGATILAFFESVNSSGFSDNIATRMGIVSPESIPEGKEKIMIPEGADFEIWGNLEIGVLDYAIVASLIYTLVALWVHRPIQNQFSKNKSRKLIAVKSIRSIRMGILFLLIALLSTANKMGKFADMANNVLGETTNVGSLGRHDGDWGFQEFEWGLLDIMELFFLYFLFLYFVRKGLEVDKAILNPIPDNRNFIEKIWGGIREAERDQRSDIEGGAVKANESFTNLVKLLGAAASMNVAAASLDEGNVKVAFNKWKNLTHRKGKQNKDWLGLSESLNQAGNFPEEEE
;
A
#
# COMPACT_ATOMS: atom_id res chain seq x y z
N MET A 1 11.92 -25.08 -9.61
CA MET A 1 13.08 -24.88 -10.51
C MET A 1 13.38 -23.42 -10.81
N LEU A 2 12.41 -22.63 -11.29
CA LEU A 2 12.60 -21.23 -11.73
C LEU A 2 13.29 -20.30 -10.69
N LYS A 3 12.98 -20.43 -9.39
CA LYS A 3 13.63 -19.67 -8.31
C LYS A 3 15.14 -19.91 -8.14
N ARG A 4 15.67 -21.01 -8.70
CA ARG A 4 17.12 -21.30 -8.72
C ARG A 4 17.82 -20.66 -9.92
N VAL A 5 17.08 -20.36 -10.99
CA VAL A 5 17.58 -19.77 -12.24
C VAL A 5 17.52 -18.24 -12.17
N PHE A 6 16.41 -17.68 -11.68
CA PHE A 6 16.24 -16.24 -11.51
C PHE A 6 16.62 -15.80 -10.11
N LYS A 7 17.64 -14.95 -9.98
CA LYS A 7 18.04 -14.38 -8.69
C LYS A 7 16.98 -13.40 -8.19
N LYS A 8 16.79 -13.34 -6.86
CA LYS A 8 15.88 -12.37 -6.25
C LYS A 8 16.40 -10.95 -6.52
N PRO A 9 15.59 -10.06 -7.12
CA PRO A 9 16.03 -8.71 -7.41
C PRO A 9 16.25 -7.92 -6.10
N THR A 10 17.39 -7.25 -5.99
CA THR A 10 17.71 -6.38 -4.86
C THR A 10 17.04 -5.02 -5.02
N ARG A 11 16.87 -4.27 -3.92
CA ARG A 11 16.28 -2.91 -3.99
C ARG A 11 17.06 -1.98 -4.91
N LEU A 12 18.39 -2.10 -4.90
CA LEU A 12 19.29 -1.30 -5.73
C LEU A 12 19.21 -1.71 -7.21
N GLY A 13 19.09 -3.02 -7.49
CA GLY A 13 18.86 -3.51 -8.85
C GLY A 13 17.50 -3.10 -9.43
N LEU A 14 16.45 -3.05 -8.60
CA LEU A 14 15.14 -2.54 -9.01
C LEU A 14 15.17 -1.04 -9.30
N PHE A 15 15.87 -0.27 -8.48
CA PHE A 15 16.06 1.16 -8.72
C PHE A 15 16.81 1.42 -10.03
N GLY A 16 17.90 0.68 -10.29
CA GLY A 16 18.62 0.75 -11.56
C GLY A 16 17.76 0.34 -12.77
N ALA A 17 16.97 -0.72 -12.64
CA ALA A 17 16.03 -1.14 -13.69
C ALA A 17 14.95 -0.08 -13.97
N THR A 18 14.45 0.63 -12.95
CA THR A 18 13.50 1.74 -13.15
C THR A 18 14.14 2.92 -13.88
N ILE A 19 15.40 3.26 -13.56
CA ILE A 19 16.13 4.33 -14.26
C ILE A 19 16.36 3.93 -15.72
N LEU A 20 16.78 2.68 -15.98
CA LEU A 20 16.98 2.16 -17.34
C LEU A 20 15.67 2.14 -18.13
N ALA A 21 14.55 1.76 -17.51
CA ALA A 21 13.24 1.79 -18.15
C ALA A 21 12.78 3.21 -18.49
N PHE A 22 13.05 4.18 -17.61
CA PHE A 22 12.76 5.58 -17.87
C PHE A 22 13.64 6.13 -18.99
N PHE A 23 14.94 5.83 -18.96
CA PHE A 23 15.88 6.20 -20.00
C PHE A 23 15.47 5.64 -21.36
N GLU A 24 15.20 4.34 -21.44
CA GLU A 24 14.72 3.68 -22.67
C GLU A 24 13.40 4.27 -23.16
N SER A 25 12.49 4.63 -22.25
CA SER A 25 11.23 5.28 -22.62
C SER A 25 11.42 6.68 -23.19
N VAL A 26 12.39 7.46 -22.67
CA VAL A 26 12.71 8.81 -23.18
C VAL A 26 13.45 8.72 -24.51
N ASN A 27 14.35 7.74 -24.62
CA ASN A 27 15.14 7.46 -25.82
C ASN A 27 14.23 6.98 -26.97
N SER A 28 13.43 5.94 -26.74
CA SER A 28 12.49 5.38 -27.74
C SER A 28 11.39 6.36 -28.18
N SER A 29 11.16 7.45 -27.46
CA SER A 29 10.14 8.46 -27.80
C SER A 29 10.71 9.70 -28.48
N GLY A 30 12.03 9.76 -28.73
CA GLY A 30 12.70 10.88 -29.43
C GLY A 30 12.72 12.18 -28.62
N PHE A 31 12.56 12.11 -27.29
CA PHE A 31 12.57 13.29 -26.41
C PHE A 31 13.96 13.69 -25.91
N SER A 32 14.97 12.84 -26.08
CA SER A 32 16.40 13.08 -25.81
C SER A 32 16.90 14.36 -26.51
N ASP A 33 16.64 14.49 -27.81
CA ASP A 33 17.05 15.63 -28.65
C ASP A 33 16.44 16.95 -28.19
N ASN A 34 15.17 16.91 -27.77
CA ASN A 34 14.44 18.06 -27.24
C ASN A 34 14.94 18.53 -25.87
N ILE A 35 15.51 17.61 -25.06
CA ILE A 35 16.09 17.94 -23.76
C ILE A 35 17.49 18.54 -23.96
N ALA A 36 18.31 17.95 -24.84
CA ALA A 36 19.66 18.43 -25.14
C ALA A 36 19.68 19.84 -25.76
N THR A 37 18.72 20.15 -26.64
CA THR A 37 18.53 21.50 -27.20
C THR A 37 18.02 22.50 -26.16
N ARG A 38 17.05 22.11 -25.31
CA ARG A 38 16.53 22.99 -24.23
C ARG A 38 17.55 23.30 -23.13
N MET A 39 18.48 22.38 -22.86
CA MET A 39 19.58 22.60 -21.91
C MET A 39 20.76 23.37 -22.53
N GLY A 40 20.70 23.73 -23.81
CA GLY A 40 21.73 24.50 -24.51
C GLY A 40 23.03 23.73 -24.77
N ILE A 41 22.98 22.40 -24.69
CA ILE A 41 24.15 21.51 -24.84
C ILE A 41 24.49 21.30 -26.32
N VAL A 42 23.49 21.39 -27.21
CA VAL A 42 23.64 21.24 -28.66
C VAL A 42 22.76 22.28 -29.38
N SER A 43 23.30 22.93 -30.41
CA SER A 43 22.56 23.88 -31.25
C SER A 43 21.63 23.13 -32.23
N PRO A 44 20.40 23.61 -32.48
CA PRO A 44 19.44 22.92 -33.36
C PRO A 44 19.93 22.76 -34.81
N GLU A 45 20.88 23.58 -35.25
CA GLU A 45 21.50 23.51 -36.59
C GLU A 45 22.59 22.44 -36.71
N SER A 46 23.08 21.87 -35.61
CA SER A 46 24.15 20.86 -35.62
C SER A 46 23.66 19.42 -35.44
N ILE A 47 22.34 19.19 -35.49
CA ILE A 47 21.72 17.87 -35.37
C ILE A 47 21.45 17.31 -36.78
N PRO A 48 22.18 16.29 -37.25
CA PRO A 48 21.84 15.61 -38.49
C PRO A 48 20.51 14.86 -38.31
N GLU A 49 19.61 14.92 -39.30
CA GLU A 49 18.34 14.18 -39.25
C GLU A 49 18.59 12.68 -38.98
N GLY A 50 18.02 12.18 -37.87
CA GLY A 50 18.08 10.77 -37.49
C GLY A 50 19.33 10.32 -36.74
N LYS A 51 20.11 11.23 -36.11
CA LYS A 51 21.28 10.86 -35.30
C LYS A 51 21.27 11.44 -33.89
N GLU A 52 21.56 10.61 -32.89
CA GLU A 52 21.79 11.04 -31.51
C GLU A 52 23.29 11.18 -31.17
N LYS A 53 23.62 12.13 -30.29
CA LYS A 53 24.96 12.36 -29.76
C LYS A 53 25.14 11.67 -28.41
N ILE A 54 26.07 10.73 -28.30
CA ILE A 54 26.50 10.17 -27.01
C ILE A 54 27.55 11.10 -26.41
N MET A 55 27.23 11.79 -25.32
CA MET A 55 28.21 12.53 -24.51
C MET A 55 28.68 11.69 -23.32
N ILE A 56 29.99 11.46 -23.23
CA ILE A 56 30.68 10.95 -22.04
C ILE A 56 31.27 12.16 -21.30
N PRO A 57 31.27 12.21 -19.94
CA PRO A 57 31.71 13.38 -19.20
C PRO A 57 33.17 13.76 -19.47
N GLU A 58 33.42 15.06 -19.32
CA GLU A 58 34.56 15.87 -19.80
C GLU A 58 35.95 15.22 -19.73
N GLY A 59 36.66 15.23 -20.88
CA GLY A 59 38.09 14.93 -20.98
C GLY A 59 38.54 14.09 -22.19
N ALA A 60 37.63 13.63 -23.05
CA ALA A 60 37.97 12.86 -24.25
C ALA A 60 37.43 13.52 -25.53
N ASP A 61 38.32 13.96 -26.42
CA ASP A 61 38.01 14.56 -27.72
C ASP A 61 37.56 13.49 -28.75
N PHE A 62 36.45 12.81 -28.47
CA PHE A 62 35.82 11.92 -29.44
C PHE A 62 34.32 12.18 -29.51
N GLU A 63 33.88 12.76 -30.63
CA GLU A 63 32.48 12.94 -30.98
C GLU A 63 31.99 11.74 -31.81
N ILE A 64 31.03 10.98 -31.29
CA ILE A 64 30.43 9.83 -32.00
C ILE A 64 28.95 10.15 -32.25
N TRP A 65 28.58 10.21 -33.53
CA TRP A 65 27.21 10.40 -34.01
C TRP A 65 26.66 9.06 -34.50
N GLY A 66 25.59 8.55 -33.90
CA GLY A 66 24.97 7.25 -34.27
C GLY A 66 23.58 7.42 -34.88
N ASN A 67 23.25 6.64 -35.92
CA ASN A 67 21.90 6.60 -36.51
C ASN A 67 20.87 6.02 -35.52
N LEU A 68 19.62 6.48 -35.61
CA LEU A 68 18.40 5.87 -35.02
C LEU A 68 18.14 4.49 -35.63
N GLU A 69 19.00 3.53 -35.33
CA GLU A 69 18.74 2.11 -35.50
C GLU A 69 18.69 1.49 -34.12
N ILE A 70 17.71 0.61 -33.88
CA ILE A 70 17.62 -0.14 -32.61
C ILE A 70 18.94 -0.88 -32.44
N GLY A 71 19.76 -0.39 -31.51
CA GLY A 71 21.10 -0.87 -31.30
C GLY A 71 21.09 -2.16 -30.49
N VAL A 72 22.20 -2.90 -30.56
CA VAL A 72 22.43 -4.07 -29.69
C VAL A 72 22.29 -3.70 -28.20
N LEU A 73 22.56 -2.43 -27.85
CA LEU A 73 22.44 -1.90 -26.50
C LEU A 73 20.98 -1.77 -26.04
N ASP A 74 20.07 -1.32 -26.90
CA ASP A 74 18.63 -1.21 -26.60
C ASP A 74 18.03 -2.60 -26.37
N TYR A 75 18.41 -3.57 -27.21
CA TYR A 75 18.04 -4.98 -27.01
C TYR A 75 18.57 -5.54 -25.69
N ALA A 76 19.79 -5.15 -25.27
CA ALA A 76 20.37 -5.58 -24.00
C ALA A 76 19.64 -4.95 -22.80
N ILE A 77 19.25 -3.68 -22.88
CA ILE A 77 18.45 -2.99 -21.86
C ILE A 77 17.07 -3.66 -21.75
N VAL A 78 16.37 -3.85 -22.87
CA VAL A 78 15.06 -4.51 -22.92
C VAL A 78 15.14 -5.94 -22.36
N ALA A 79 16.16 -6.72 -22.73
CA ALA A 79 16.37 -8.06 -22.18
C ALA A 79 16.62 -8.05 -20.66
N SER A 80 17.39 -7.08 -20.15
CA SER A 80 17.61 -6.88 -18.72
C SER A 80 16.32 -6.53 -17.96
N LEU A 81 15.45 -5.69 -18.57
CA LEU A 81 14.15 -5.34 -18.01
C LEU A 81 13.20 -6.55 -17.99
N ILE A 82 13.13 -7.33 -19.07
CA ILE A 82 12.36 -8.57 -19.14
C ILE A 82 12.84 -9.57 -18.08
N TYR A 83 14.16 -9.76 -17.95
CA TYR A 83 14.73 -10.62 -16.91
C TYR A 83 14.31 -10.16 -15.51
N THR A 84 14.32 -8.86 -15.25
CA THR A 84 13.93 -8.28 -13.95
C THR A 84 12.44 -8.48 -13.67
N LEU A 85 11.57 -8.35 -14.68
CA LEU A 85 10.13 -8.62 -14.57
C LEU A 85 9.85 -10.10 -14.27
N VAL A 86 10.53 -11.01 -14.96
CA VAL A 86 10.41 -12.46 -14.72
C VAL A 86 10.93 -12.81 -13.31
N ALA A 87 12.04 -12.21 -12.88
CA ALA A 87 12.57 -12.40 -11.53
C ALA A 87 11.60 -11.87 -10.46
N LEU A 88 10.95 -10.72 -10.67
CA LEU A 88 9.90 -10.20 -9.79
C LEU A 88 8.69 -11.13 -9.72
N TRP A 89 8.26 -11.68 -10.85
CA TRP A 89 7.13 -12.61 -10.91
C TRP A 89 7.45 -13.95 -10.23
N VAL A 90 8.63 -14.52 -10.48
CA VAL A 90 9.09 -15.77 -9.86
C VAL A 90 9.27 -15.63 -8.34
N HIS A 91 9.73 -14.46 -7.87
CA HIS A 91 9.89 -14.14 -6.44
C HIS A 91 8.72 -13.36 -5.86
N ARG A 92 7.57 -13.29 -6.58
CA ARG A 92 6.36 -12.65 -6.08
C ARG A 92 6.03 -13.28 -4.73
N PRO A 93 5.88 -12.48 -3.65
CA PRO A 93 5.42 -13.03 -2.39
C PRO A 93 4.03 -13.59 -2.66
N ILE A 94 3.91 -14.92 -2.62
CA ILE A 94 2.62 -15.60 -2.61
C ILE A 94 1.83 -14.93 -1.49
N GLN A 95 0.70 -14.34 -1.85
CA GLN A 95 -0.18 -13.59 -0.98
C GLN A 95 -0.85 -14.51 0.05
N ASN A 96 -0.06 -15.09 0.96
CA ASN A 96 -0.58 -15.58 2.24
C ASN A 96 -0.45 -14.49 3.33
N GLN A 97 -0.33 -13.22 2.92
CA GLN A 97 -0.37 -12.07 3.83
C GLN A 97 -1.76 -11.43 3.93
N PHE A 98 -2.79 -12.04 3.34
CA PHE A 98 -4.19 -11.62 3.52
C PHE A 98 -4.77 -11.95 4.90
N SER A 99 -3.96 -12.39 5.89
CA SER A 99 -4.40 -12.51 7.29
C SER A 99 -3.73 -11.53 8.27
N LYS A 100 -2.89 -10.61 7.80
CA LYS A 100 -2.58 -9.43 8.63
C LYS A 100 -3.70 -8.43 8.38
N ASN A 101 -4.73 -8.49 9.24
CA ASN A 101 -5.72 -7.44 9.41
C ASN A 101 -5.01 -6.09 9.35
N LYS A 102 -5.06 -5.45 8.17
CA LYS A 102 -4.58 -4.09 7.98
C LYS A 102 -5.46 -3.29 8.92
N SER A 103 -4.90 -2.82 10.04
CA SER A 103 -5.67 -2.02 10.99
C SER A 103 -6.39 -0.97 10.17
N ARG A 104 -7.72 -1.03 10.16
CA ARG A 104 -8.53 -0.06 9.42
C ARG A 104 -8.21 1.26 10.10
N LYS A 105 -7.36 2.06 9.47
CA LYS A 105 -7.08 3.42 9.92
C LYS A 105 -8.41 4.14 9.81
N LEU A 106 -9.04 4.37 10.96
CA LEU A 106 -10.31 5.08 11.02
C LEU A 106 -10.00 6.51 10.59
N ILE A 107 -10.65 6.97 9.52
CA ILE A 107 -10.54 8.35 9.07
C ILE A 107 -11.64 9.10 9.80
N ALA A 108 -11.25 9.96 10.74
CA ALA A 108 -12.17 10.83 11.46
C ALA A 108 -12.20 12.22 10.80
N VAL A 109 -13.36 12.86 10.83
CA VAL A 109 -13.51 14.24 10.36
C VAL A 109 -13.09 15.17 11.50
N LYS A 110 -11.91 15.78 11.37
CA LYS A 110 -11.38 16.75 12.35
C LYS A 110 -12.04 18.12 12.22
N SER A 111 -12.26 18.58 10.99
CA SER A 111 -12.79 19.91 10.74
C SER A 111 -13.67 19.94 9.50
N ILE A 112 -14.98 19.94 9.74
CA ILE A 112 -15.97 20.08 8.67
C ILE A 112 -15.82 21.40 7.91
N ARG A 113 -15.40 22.48 8.58
CA ARG A 113 -15.13 23.79 7.93
C ARG A 113 -13.99 23.70 6.93
N SER A 114 -12.91 22.98 7.27
CA SER A 114 -11.77 22.80 6.36
C SER A 114 -12.17 21.95 5.15
N ILE A 115 -12.96 20.90 5.34
CA ILE A 115 -13.50 20.09 4.24
C ILE A 115 -14.39 20.93 3.32
N ARG A 116 -15.27 21.78 3.88
CA ARG A 116 -16.11 22.70 3.10
C ARG A 116 -15.28 23.66 2.24
N MET A 117 -14.21 24.23 2.81
CA MET A 117 -13.27 25.07 2.04
C MET A 117 -12.58 24.27 0.94
N GLY A 118 -12.16 23.04 1.22
CA GLY A 118 -11.62 22.14 0.21
C GLY A 118 -12.58 21.94 -0.96
N ILE A 119 -13.83 21.56 -0.68
CA ILE A 119 -14.87 21.38 -1.70
C ILE A 119 -15.09 22.67 -2.51
N LEU A 120 -15.07 23.83 -1.86
CA LEU A 120 -15.20 25.11 -2.55
C LEU A 120 -14.01 25.37 -3.50
N PHE A 121 -12.77 25.11 -3.08
CA PHE A 121 -11.61 25.20 -3.98
C PHE A 121 -11.67 24.20 -5.13
N LEU A 122 -12.19 22.99 -4.89
CA LEU A 122 -12.40 22.00 -5.94
C LEU A 122 -13.41 22.49 -6.98
N LEU A 123 -14.54 23.05 -6.54
CA LEU A 123 -15.54 23.63 -7.46
C LEU A 123 -14.94 24.76 -8.28
N ILE A 124 -14.18 25.67 -7.67
CA ILE A 124 -13.50 26.75 -8.38
C ILE A 124 -12.48 26.20 -9.39
N ALA A 125 -11.68 25.20 -9.00
CA ALA A 125 -10.71 24.55 -9.90
C ALA A 125 -11.40 23.90 -11.11
N LEU A 126 -12.52 23.20 -10.88
CA LEU A 126 -13.30 22.56 -11.94
C LEU A 126 -13.94 23.60 -12.87
N LEU A 127 -14.50 24.68 -12.34
CA LEU A 127 -15.07 25.77 -13.14
C LEU A 127 -13.98 26.47 -13.97
N SER A 128 -12.81 26.75 -13.38
CA SER A 128 -11.68 27.34 -14.10
C SER A 128 -11.17 26.41 -15.21
N THR A 129 -11.06 25.10 -14.93
CA THR A 129 -10.68 24.10 -15.93
C THR A 129 -11.70 24.02 -17.07
N ALA A 130 -13.00 23.93 -16.75
CA ALA A 130 -14.06 23.90 -17.74
C ALA A 130 -14.08 25.17 -18.60
N ASN A 131 -13.83 26.33 -17.99
CA ASN A 131 -13.73 27.60 -18.69
C ASN A 131 -12.55 27.61 -19.69
N LYS A 132 -11.35 27.26 -19.22
CA LYS A 132 -10.12 27.22 -20.04
C LYS A 132 -10.16 26.16 -21.15
N MET A 133 -10.96 25.09 -20.96
CA MET A 133 -11.22 24.08 -21.98
C MET A 133 -12.34 24.46 -22.97
N GLY A 134 -12.90 25.68 -22.88
CA GLY A 134 -13.94 26.17 -23.79
C GLY A 134 -15.33 25.59 -23.57
N LYS A 135 -15.57 24.85 -22.46
CA LYS A 135 -16.87 24.21 -22.20
C LYS A 135 -17.99 25.22 -21.95
N PHE A 136 -17.66 26.41 -21.48
CA PHE A 136 -18.64 27.50 -21.34
C PHE A 136 -19.00 28.13 -22.68
N ALA A 137 -18.07 28.21 -23.62
CA ALA A 137 -18.36 28.65 -24.98
C ALA A 137 -19.27 27.64 -25.69
N ASP A 138 -18.98 26.33 -25.57
CA ASP A 138 -19.84 25.25 -26.06
C ASP A 138 -21.28 25.37 -25.51
N MET A 139 -21.42 25.66 -24.21
CA MET A 139 -22.71 25.78 -23.55
C MET A 139 -23.47 27.05 -23.98
N ALA A 140 -22.78 28.18 -24.09
CA ALA A 140 -23.38 29.44 -24.55
C ALA A 140 -23.88 29.32 -26.00
N ASN A 141 -23.09 28.71 -26.87
CA ASN A 141 -23.45 28.45 -28.26
C ASN A 141 -24.69 27.56 -28.38
N ASN A 142 -24.79 26.51 -27.56
CA ASN A 142 -25.94 25.61 -27.54
C ASN A 142 -27.24 26.31 -27.08
N VAL A 143 -27.15 27.24 -26.12
CA VAL A 143 -28.31 27.97 -25.59
C VAL A 143 -28.75 29.11 -26.52
N LEU A 144 -27.80 29.83 -27.12
CA LEU A 144 -28.06 30.98 -28.00
C LEU A 144 -28.30 30.57 -29.47
N GLY A 145 -27.95 29.35 -29.85
CA GLY A 145 -28.05 28.87 -31.23
C GLY A 145 -27.02 29.47 -32.19
N GLU A 146 -25.97 30.09 -31.65
CA GLU A 146 -24.88 30.72 -32.40
C GLU A 146 -23.58 29.91 -32.25
N THR A 147 -22.65 30.00 -33.20
CA THR A 147 -21.31 29.35 -33.13
C THR A 147 -20.19 30.37 -32.97
N THR A 148 -20.51 31.55 -32.46
CA THR A 148 -19.64 32.73 -32.44
C THR A 148 -18.69 32.74 -31.25
N ASN A 149 -19.05 32.08 -30.14
CA ASN A 149 -18.22 32.05 -28.94
C ASN A 149 -17.19 30.93 -29.04
N VAL A 150 -15.91 31.26 -28.90
CA VAL A 150 -14.79 30.29 -28.93
C VAL A 150 -13.84 30.58 -27.77
N GLY A 151 -13.33 29.52 -27.15
CA GLY A 151 -12.31 29.60 -26.09
C GLY A 151 -12.88 29.95 -24.70
N SER A 152 -12.12 30.68 -23.89
CA SER A 152 -12.44 30.92 -22.48
C SER A 152 -13.30 32.17 -22.29
N LEU A 153 -14.19 32.15 -21.31
CA LEU A 153 -14.91 33.33 -20.83
C LEU A 153 -14.01 34.13 -19.88
N GLY A 154 -13.74 35.38 -20.20
CA GLY A 154 -12.87 36.22 -19.39
C GLY A 154 -13.07 37.70 -19.65
N ARG A 155 -12.28 38.51 -18.94
CA ARG A 155 -12.14 39.93 -19.25
C ARG A 155 -10.97 40.07 -20.21
N HIS A 156 -11.28 40.34 -21.47
CA HIS A 156 -10.31 40.50 -22.55
C HIS A 156 -10.35 41.97 -22.98
N ASP A 157 -9.20 42.65 -22.95
CA ASP A 157 -9.06 44.06 -23.33
C ASP A 157 -10.11 45.03 -22.73
N GLY A 158 -10.57 44.73 -21.51
CA GLY A 158 -11.50 45.57 -20.75
C GLY A 158 -12.97 45.17 -20.85
N ASP A 159 -13.34 44.31 -21.80
CA ASP A 159 -14.70 43.83 -21.98
C ASP A 159 -14.83 42.35 -21.59
N TRP A 160 -16.05 41.98 -21.18
CA TRP A 160 -16.38 40.59 -20.85
C TRP A 160 -16.80 39.86 -22.13
N GLY A 161 -16.10 38.80 -22.48
CA GLY A 161 -16.38 38.04 -23.70
C GLY A 161 -15.69 36.69 -23.72
N PHE A 162 -16.00 35.93 -24.77
CA PHE A 162 -15.28 34.71 -25.11
C PHE A 162 -14.16 35.05 -26.10
N GLN A 163 -12.95 34.55 -25.83
CA GLN A 163 -11.83 34.67 -26.75
C GLN A 163 -11.06 33.34 -26.83
N GLU A 164 -10.47 33.07 -27.99
CA GLU A 164 -9.56 31.94 -28.18
C GLU A 164 -8.51 31.90 -27.07
N PHE A 165 -8.42 30.73 -26.43
CA PHE A 165 -7.60 30.52 -25.26
C PHE A 165 -6.45 29.57 -25.60
N GLU A 166 -5.22 30.05 -25.44
CA GLU A 166 -4.03 29.24 -25.51
C GLU A 166 -3.48 28.98 -24.11
N TRP A 167 -2.97 27.77 -23.88
CA TRP A 167 -2.45 27.38 -22.58
C TRP A 167 -1.16 28.13 -22.25
N GLY A 168 -1.25 29.09 -21.33
CA GLY A 168 -0.09 29.73 -20.72
C GLY A 168 0.49 28.94 -19.54
N LEU A 169 1.77 29.17 -19.25
CA LEU A 169 2.43 28.58 -18.06
C LEU A 169 1.78 29.07 -16.76
N LEU A 170 1.33 30.33 -16.74
CA LEU A 170 0.60 30.91 -15.61
C LEU A 170 -0.75 30.22 -15.38
N ASP A 171 -1.43 29.80 -16.45
CA ASP A 171 -2.73 29.11 -16.34
C ASP A 171 -2.60 27.72 -15.72
N ILE A 172 -1.53 27.01 -16.08
CA ILE A 172 -1.18 25.71 -15.50
C ILE A 172 -0.84 25.90 -14.01
N MET A 173 -0.08 26.94 -13.67
CA MET A 173 0.28 27.27 -12.28
C MET A 173 -0.96 27.65 -11.44
N GLU A 174 -1.89 28.40 -12.00
CA GLU A 174 -3.16 28.75 -11.35
C GLU A 174 -3.97 27.50 -11.01
N LEU A 175 -4.18 26.60 -11.99
CA LEU A 175 -4.91 25.35 -11.76
C LEU A 175 -4.18 24.47 -10.74
N PHE A 176 -2.87 24.34 -10.86
CA PHE A 176 -2.05 23.59 -9.90
C PHE A 176 -2.23 24.13 -8.47
N PHE A 177 -2.21 25.44 -8.31
CA PHE A 177 -2.43 26.10 -7.02
C PHE A 177 -3.84 25.83 -6.46
N LEU A 178 -4.88 25.92 -7.28
CA LEU A 178 -6.26 25.64 -6.87
C LEU A 178 -6.46 24.19 -6.42
N TYR A 179 -5.94 23.22 -7.19
CA TYR A 179 -5.97 21.81 -6.81
C TYR A 179 -5.12 21.51 -5.57
N PHE A 180 -3.99 22.20 -5.41
CA PHE A 180 -3.18 22.10 -4.21
C PHE A 180 -3.94 22.61 -2.96
N LEU A 181 -4.64 23.74 -3.06
CA LEU A 181 -5.47 24.26 -1.98
C LEU A 181 -6.57 23.28 -1.59
N PHE A 182 -7.24 22.65 -2.56
CA PHE A 182 -8.19 21.57 -2.29
C PHE A 182 -7.56 20.45 -1.44
N LEU A 183 -6.42 19.90 -1.89
CA LEU A 183 -5.74 18.82 -1.17
C LEU A 183 -5.26 19.25 0.22
N TYR A 184 -4.76 20.47 0.35
CA TYR A 184 -4.32 21.04 1.62
C TYR A 184 -5.48 21.13 2.62
N PHE A 185 -6.62 21.67 2.21
CA PHE A 185 -7.80 21.82 3.07
C PHE A 185 -8.46 20.49 3.43
N VAL A 186 -8.53 19.54 2.49
CA VAL A 186 -8.99 18.17 2.76
C VAL A 186 -8.07 17.47 3.76
N ARG A 187 -6.75 17.56 3.56
CA ARG A 187 -5.78 16.98 4.49
C ARG A 187 -5.86 17.60 5.88
N LYS A 188 -6.11 18.91 5.99
CA LYS A 188 -6.32 19.59 7.27
C LYS A 188 -7.64 19.20 7.93
N GLY A 189 -8.66 18.88 7.13
CA GLY A 189 -10.00 18.50 7.58
C GLY A 189 -10.12 17.04 8.03
N LEU A 190 -9.24 16.16 7.57
CA LEU A 190 -9.22 14.74 7.89
C LEU A 190 -8.15 14.42 8.93
N GLU A 191 -8.52 13.69 9.96
CA GLU A 191 -7.59 13.10 10.92
C GLU A 191 -7.55 11.59 10.72
N VAL A 192 -6.34 11.07 10.56
CA VAL A 192 -6.13 9.63 10.58
C VAL A 192 -6.09 9.24 12.05
N ASP A 193 -7.22 8.76 12.55
CA ASP A 193 -7.34 8.36 13.93
C ASP A 193 -6.42 7.15 14.15
N LYS A 194 -5.40 7.37 14.99
CA LYS A 194 -4.44 6.35 15.41
C LYS A 194 -4.89 5.68 16.70
N ALA A 195 -6.07 6.02 17.22
CA ALA A 195 -6.68 5.30 18.33
C ALA A 195 -6.87 3.84 17.89
N ILE A 196 -5.92 3.00 18.31
CA ILE A 196 -6.15 1.59 18.49
C ILE A 196 -7.29 1.58 19.51
N LEU A 197 -8.50 1.20 19.10
CA LEU A 197 -9.55 0.82 20.05
C LEU A 197 -8.85 -0.12 21.03
N ASN A 198 -8.63 0.34 22.27
CA ASN A 198 -8.12 -0.55 23.30
C ASN A 198 -9.16 -1.66 23.38
N PRO A 199 -8.82 -2.91 23.00
CA PRO A 199 -9.79 -3.98 23.10
C PRO A 199 -10.24 -3.98 24.55
N ILE A 200 -11.57 -4.01 24.76
CA ILE A 200 -12.15 -4.17 26.09
C ILE A 200 -11.38 -5.33 26.74
N PRO A 201 -10.78 -5.13 27.92
CA PRO A 201 -9.95 -6.17 28.53
C PRO A 201 -10.79 -7.43 28.65
N ASP A 202 -10.36 -8.47 27.92
CA ASP A 202 -11.05 -9.76 27.93
C ASP A 202 -10.69 -10.50 29.22
N ASN A 203 -11.48 -10.20 30.26
CA ASN A 203 -11.35 -10.76 31.60
C ASN A 203 -11.75 -12.25 31.68
N ARG A 204 -12.17 -12.86 30.57
CA ARG A 204 -12.51 -14.28 30.52
C ARG A 204 -11.30 -15.15 30.81
N ASN A 205 -11.53 -16.24 31.54
CA ASN A 205 -10.52 -17.25 31.74
C ASN A 205 -10.18 -17.97 30.41
N PHE A 206 -9.08 -18.72 30.36
CA PHE A 206 -8.60 -19.32 29.11
C PHE A 206 -9.59 -20.35 28.54
N ILE A 207 -10.33 -21.05 29.42
CA ILE A 207 -11.38 -22.00 29.04
C ILE A 207 -12.61 -21.28 28.45
N GLU A 208 -13.04 -20.19 29.06
CA GLU A 208 -14.13 -19.31 28.59
C GLU A 208 -13.78 -18.63 27.27
N LYS A 209 -12.51 -18.29 27.05
CA LYS A 209 -12.02 -17.79 25.75
C LYS A 209 -12.21 -18.83 24.65
N ILE A 210 -11.87 -20.09 24.93
CA ILE A 210 -12.07 -21.19 23.97
C ILE A 210 -13.57 -21.39 23.69
N TRP A 211 -14.41 -21.48 24.74
CA TRP A 211 -15.86 -21.62 24.59
C TRP A 211 -16.50 -20.44 23.87
N GLY A 212 -16.11 -19.22 24.23
CA GLY A 212 -16.54 -17.99 23.56
C GLY A 212 -16.15 -17.98 22.08
N GLY A 213 -14.93 -18.40 21.76
CA GLY A 213 -14.47 -18.52 20.37
C GLY A 213 -15.23 -19.58 19.56
N ILE A 214 -15.62 -20.71 20.17
CA ILE A 214 -16.48 -21.72 19.51
C ILE A 214 -17.86 -21.13 19.22
N ARG A 215 -18.45 -20.42 20.18
CA ARG A 215 -19.77 -19.79 20.02
C ARG A 215 -19.75 -18.66 18.99
N GLU A 216 -18.68 -17.88 18.95
CA GLU A 216 -18.48 -16.84 17.94
C GLU A 216 -18.29 -17.45 16.55
N ALA A 217 -17.50 -18.53 16.44
CA ALA A 217 -17.34 -19.29 15.21
C ALA A 217 -18.67 -19.82 14.67
N GLU A 218 -19.53 -20.38 15.53
CA GLU A 218 -20.88 -20.85 15.14
C GLU A 218 -21.77 -19.70 14.65
N ARG A 219 -21.69 -18.53 15.30
CA ARG A 219 -22.41 -17.34 14.85
C ARG A 219 -21.92 -16.87 13.49
N ASP A 220 -20.60 -16.82 13.30
CA ASP A 220 -19.98 -16.32 12.08
C ASP A 220 -20.19 -17.27 10.90
N GLN A 221 -20.28 -18.59 11.15
CA GLN A 221 -20.63 -19.57 10.11
C GLN A 221 -21.98 -19.27 9.43
N ARG A 222 -22.88 -18.53 10.08
CA ARG A 222 -24.17 -18.13 9.47
C ARG A 222 -24.00 -17.09 8.36
N SER A 223 -22.90 -16.36 8.33
CA SER A 223 -22.59 -15.33 7.33
C SER A 223 -21.35 -15.64 6.48
N ASP A 224 -20.34 -16.30 7.06
CA ASP A 224 -19.08 -16.69 6.45
C ASP A 224 -18.67 -18.07 6.99
N ILE A 225 -18.99 -19.10 6.21
CA ILE A 225 -18.75 -20.50 6.58
C ILE A 225 -17.25 -20.77 6.74
N GLU A 226 -16.41 -20.23 5.86
CA GLU A 226 -14.97 -20.47 5.87
C GLU A 226 -14.30 -19.75 7.04
N GLY A 227 -14.63 -18.47 7.26
CA GLY A 227 -14.14 -17.70 8.40
C GLY A 227 -14.55 -18.32 9.74
N GLY A 228 -15.80 -18.76 9.86
CA GLY A 228 -16.30 -19.45 11.04
C GLY A 228 -15.62 -20.81 11.26
N ALA A 229 -15.40 -21.62 10.22
CA ALA A 229 -14.69 -22.89 10.34
C ALA A 229 -13.23 -22.72 10.81
N VAL A 230 -12.53 -21.68 10.33
CA VAL A 230 -11.16 -21.36 10.79
C VAL A 230 -11.14 -21.00 12.27
N LYS A 231 -12.06 -20.14 12.73
CA LYS A 231 -12.18 -19.77 14.15
C LYS A 231 -12.50 -20.98 15.04
N ALA A 232 -13.41 -21.85 14.61
CA ALA A 232 -13.73 -23.08 15.34
C ALA A 232 -12.49 -23.98 15.48
N ASN A 233 -11.75 -24.19 14.39
CA ASN A 233 -10.54 -25.02 14.40
C ASN A 233 -9.43 -24.47 15.29
N GLU A 234 -9.29 -23.14 15.34
CA GLU A 234 -8.36 -22.48 16.26
C GLU A 234 -8.74 -22.73 17.73
N SER A 235 -10.02 -22.55 18.09
CA SER A 235 -10.51 -22.87 19.44
C SER A 235 -10.33 -24.34 19.80
N PHE A 236 -10.66 -25.28 18.91
CA PHE A 236 -10.44 -26.72 19.14
C PHE A 236 -8.96 -27.04 19.33
N THR A 237 -8.08 -26.45 18.53
CA THR A 237 -6.64 -26.63 18.67
C THR A 237 -6.14 -26.16 20.05
N ASN A 238 -6.66 -25.03 20.54
CA ASN A 238 -6.30 -24.52 21.86
C ASN A 238 -6.85 -25.41 22.98
N LEU A 239 -8.06 -25.97 22.83
CA LEU A 239 -8.60 -26.97 23.76
C LEU A 239 -7.72 -28.22 23.83
N VAL A 240 -7.33 -28.76 22.68
CA VAL A 240 -6.47 -29.96 22.62
C VAL A 240 -5.12 -29.71 23.27
N LYS A 241 -4.55 -28.50 23.14
CA LYS A 241 -3.31 -28.12 23.83
C LYS A 241 -3.48 -28.11 25.36
N LEU A 242 -4.58 -27.56 25.88
CA LEU A 242 -4.87 -27.60 27.31
C LEU A 242 -5.02 -29.03 27.81
N LEU A 243 -5.77 -29.87 27.09
CA LEU A 243 -5.92 -31.29 27.41
C LEU A 243 -4.59 -32.03 27.37
N GLY A 244 -3.73 -31.70 26.40
CA GLY A 244 -2.37 -32.23 26.32
C GLY A 244 -1.50 -31.80 27.51
N ALA A 245 -1.67 -30.59 28.03
CA ALA A 245 -0.97 -30.13 29.24
C ALA A 245 -1.48 -30.87 30.49
N ALA A 246 -2.81 -31.04 30.63
CA ALA A 246 -3.42 -31.81 31.70
C ALA A 246 -2.97 -33.29 31.68
N ALA A 247 -2.97 -33.92 30.51
CA ALA A 247 -2.50 -35.28 30.33
C ALA A 247 -1.01 -35.41 30.69
N SER A 248 -0.16 -34.47 30.25
CA SER A 248 1.24 -34.44 30.65
C SER A 248 1.44 -34.32 32.16
N MET A 249 0.57 -33.58 32.86
CA MET A 249 0.58 -33.48 34.32
C MET A 249 0.20 -34.82 34.96
N ASN A 250 -0.87 -35.46 34.50
CA ASN A 250 -1.30 -36.77 35.00
C ASN A 250 -0.22 -37.83 34.80
N VAL A 251 0.47 -37.82 33.65
CA VAL A 251 1.60 -38.73 33.43
C VAL A 251 2.78 -38.40 34.34
N ALA A 252 3.01 -37.12 34.66
CA ALA A 252 4.03 -36.74 35.64
C ALA A 252 3.70 -37.26 37.04
N ALA A 253 2.42 -37.16 37.46
CA ALA A 253 1.94 -37.70 38.73
C ALA A 253 2.05 -39.23 38.78
N ALA A 254 1.57 -39.94 37.76
CA ALA A 254 1.68 -41.39 37.69
C ALA A 254 3.15 -41.86 37.71
N SER A 255 4.04 -41.17 37.00
CA SER A 255 5.48 -41.47 37.04
C SER A 255 6.08 -41.26 38.44
N LEU A 256 5.54 -40.33 39.22
CA LEU A 256 5.97 -40.09 40.59
C LEU A 256 5.47 -41.19 41.52
N ASP A 257 4.21 -41.61 41.36
CA ASP A 257 3.59 -42.71 42.12
C ASP A 257 4.30 -44.05 41.87
N GLU A 258 4.78 -44.28 40.65
CA GLU A 258 5.61 -45.44 40.27
C GLU A 258 7.07 -45.34 40.78
N GLY A 259 7.45 -44.26 41.47
CA GLY A 259 8.80 -44.03 41.99
C GLY A 259 9.81 -43.53 40.95
N ASN A 260 9.38 -43.22 39.72
CA ASN A 260 10.23 -42.68 38.66
C ASN A 260 10.32 -41.14 38.74
N VAL A 261 11.01 -40.68 39.79
CA VAL A 261 11.16 -39.24 40.12
C VAL A 261 11.79 -38.44 38.98
N LYS A 262 12.75 -39.02 38.23
CA LYS A 262 13.43 -38.33 37.13
C LYS A 262 12.48 -38.03 35.97
N VAL A 263 11.64 -38.99 35.59
CA VAL A 263 10.67 -38.81 34.50
C VAL A 263 9.55 -37.87 34.93
N ALA A 264 9.05 -38.01 36.16
CA ALA A 264 8.07 -37.11 36.75
C ALA A 264 8.58 -35.66 36.74
N PHE A 265 9.79 -35.42 37.25
CA PHE A 265 10.38 -34.09 37.32
C PHE A 265 10.64 -33.48 35.94
N ASN A 266 11.07 -34.27 34.95
CA ASN A 266 11.26 -33.77 33.58
C ASN A 266 9.94 -33.33 32.93
N LYS A 267 8.86 -34.10 33.12
CA LYS A 267 7.52 -33.74 32.62
C LYS A 267 6.98 -32.52 33.33
N TRP A 268 7.14 -32.46 34.65
CA TRP A 268 6.75 -31.31 35.45
C TRP A 268 7.52 -30.04 35.04
N LYS A 269 8.85 -30.13 34.86
CA LYS A 269 9.68 -29.04 34.34
C LYS A 269 9.23 -28.58 32.95
N ASN A 270 8.79 -29.48 32.08
CA ASN A 270 8.27 -29.09 30.75
C ASN A 270 6.94 -28.29 30.84
N LEU A 271 6.17 -28.45 31.92
CA LEU A 271 4.94 -27.70 32.19
C LEU A 271 5.23 -26.39 32.94
N THR A 272 6.12 -26.38 33.94
CA THR A 272 6.29 -25.23 34.83
C THR A 272 7.41 -24.28 34.42
N HIS A 273 8.39 -24.74 33.67
CA HIS A 273 9.51 -23.89 33.27
C HIS A 273 9.14 -22.95 32.11
N ARG A 274 9.59 -21.70 32.15
CA ARG A 274 9.29 -20.67 31.12
C ARG A 274 9.66 -21.06 29.69
N LYS A 275 10.67 -21.93 29.51
CA LYS A 275 11.09 -22.49 28.21
C LYS A 275 10.47 -23.87 27.89
N GLY A 276 9.60 -24.38 28.75
CA GLY A 276 8.91 -25.64 28.56
C GLY A 276 7.93 -25.56 27.40
N LYS A 277 7.82 -26.64 26.62
CA LYS A 277 7.01 -26.67 25.40
C LYS A 277 5.52 -26.46 25.70
N GLN A 278 5.05 -26.95 26.84
CA GLN A 278 3.65 -26.90 27.26
C GLN A 278 3.40 -25.84 28.34
N ASN A 279 4.36 -24.94 28.60
CA ASN A 279 4.27 -24.01 29.71
C ASN A 279 3.13 -23.00 29.58
N LYS A 280 2.93 -22.45 28.38
CA LYS A 280 1.82 -21.51 28.12
C LYS A 280 0.47 -22.17 28.30
N ASP A 281 0.33 -23.39 27.78
CA ASP A 281 -0.91 -24.16 27.85
C ASP A 281 -1.20 -24.57 29.31
N TRP A 282 -0.16 -24.98 30.05
CA TRP A 282 -0.26 -25.30 31.47
C TRP A 282 -0.64 -24.09 32.33
N LEU A 283 0.00 -22.94 32.11
CA LEU A 283 -0.34 -21.70 32.83
C LEU A 283 -1.80 -21.31 32.60
N GLY A 284 -2.24 -21.26 31.34
CA GLY A 284 -3.64 -20.94 31.00
C GLY A 284 -4.64 -21.91 31.61
N LEU A 285 -4.32 -23.21 31.65
CA LEU A 285 -5.13 -24.21 32.34
C LEU A 285 -5.17 -23.96 33.86
N SER A 286 -4.01 -23.80 34.49
CA SER A 286 -3.90 -23.64 35.94
C SER A 286 -4.57 -22.36 36.45
N GLU A 287 -4.45 -21.25 35.70
CA GLU A 287 -5.15 -20.00 36.00
C GLU A 287 -6.66 -20.16 35.85
N SER A 288 -7.12 -20.85 34.80
CA SER A 288 -8.55 -21.12 34.60
C SER A 288 -9.12 -22.01 35.69
N LEU A 289 -8.37 -23.02 36.14
CA LEU A 289 -8.77 -23.90 37.25
C LEU A 289 -8.79 -23.15 38.60
N ASN A 290 -7.84 -22.24 38.83
CA ASN A 290 -7.83 -21.40 40.04
C ASN A 290 -8.97 -20.38 40.06
N GLN A 291 -9.46 -19.96 38.89
CA GLN A 291 -10.61 -19.07 38.75
C GLN A 291 -11.94 -19.85 38.76
N ALA A 292 -11.94 -21.13 38.39
CA ALA A 292 -13.11 -22.00 38.46
C ALA A 292 -13.51 -22.22 39.94
N GLY A 293 -14.46 -21.41 40.41
CA GLY A 293 -14.95 -21.41 41.80
C GLY A 293 -14.82 -20.06 42.50
N ASN A 294 -14.02 -19.15 41.96
CA ASN A 294 -13.99 -17.75 42.37
C ASN A 294 -14.93 -16.96 41.44
N PHE A 295 -16.20 -16.87 41.82
CA PHE A 295 -17.12 -15.97 41.15
C PHE A 295 -16.73 -14.55 41.53
N PRO A 296 -16.53 -13.63 40.57
CA PRO A 296 -16.43 -12.22 40.90
C PRO A 296 -17.71 -11.85 41.66
N GLU A 297 -17.57 -11.24 42.84
CA GLU A 297 -18.70 -10.53 43.45
C GLU A 297 -19.20 -9.55 42.38
N GLU A 298 -20.46 -9.69 41.97
CA GLU A 298 -21.06 -8.78 41.01
C GLU A 298 -20.92 -7.37 41.59
N GLU A 299 -20.10 -6.53 40.95
CA GLU A 299 -20.08 -5.09 41.24
C GLU A 299 -21.49 -4.56 40.88
N GLU A 300 -22.30 -4.28 41.90
CA GLU A 300 -23.61 -3.60 41.81
C GLU A 300 -23.51 -2.24 41.09
#